data_AF-A0AA39PBW4-F1
#
_entry.id   AF-A0AA39PBW4-F1
#
_cell.length_a   1.000
_cell.length_b   1.000
_cell.length_c   1.000
_cell.angle_alpha   90.00
_cell.angle_beta   90.00
_cell.angle_gamma   90.00
#
_symmetry.space_group_name_H-M   'P 1'
#
loop_
_entity.id
_entity.type
_entity.pdbx_description
1 polymer ?
#
loop_
_entity_poly.entity_id
_entity_poly.type
_entity_poly.pdbx_seq_one_letter_code
_entity_poly.pdbx_strand_id
1 'polypeptide(L)'
;MSKTIIFYDIPSKLPIKACSPNTWKARYALNFKGIPYRTEWIEFPDIEALYQRLGVLAGATQQDGVTPYYSLPLIHDLSTGTVISDSAAIAEYLDTTYPDTPRLFPPGTRALHAAFRVAFETQLLKAITPLLVPAANAVLNPRSEAFFRKTREEAFGKTLEEMDPRGARREEQWALFKLDLNRINNWIGKGDVFVTGNVPTFADLTVCGWMLSFRVVFGEDSPEWKDLSVWHDGRWGKLVKSLEKYEVVA
;
A
#
# COMPACT_ATOMS: atom_id res chain seq x y z
N MET A 1 -9.51 26.18 14.77
CA MET A 1 -8.44 25.15 14.70
C MET A 1 -8.38 24.61 13.28
N SER A 2 -7.19 24.30 12.75
CA SER A 2 -7.04 23.73 11.41
C SER A 2 -7.82 22.42 11.30
N LYS A 3 -8.69 22.28 10.30
CA LYS A 3 -9.45 21.04 10.02
C LYS A 3 -8.68 20.07 9.12
N THR A 4 -7.35 20.16 9.09
CA THR A 4 -6.52 19.45 8.10
C THR A 4 -5.86 18.25 8.74
N ILE A 5 -6.02 17.07 8.14
CA ILE A 5 -5.28 15.87 8.54
C ILE A 5 -3.82 16.01 8.08
N ILE A 6 -2.88 15.69 8.95
CA ILE A 6 -1.48 15.46 8.56
C ILE A 6 -1.35 13.99 8.20
N PHE A 7 -0.99 13.69 6.96
CA PHE A 7 -0.73 12.35 6.48
C PHE A 7 0.78 12.11 6.38
N TYR A 8 1.31 11.14 7.12
CA TYR A 8 2.73 10.82 7.11
C TYR A 8 3.00 9.71 6.10
N ASP A 9 3.84 10.01 5.10
CA ASP A 9 4.18 9.13 3.98
C ASP A 9 5.70 9.11 3.73
N ILE A 10 6.17 8.13 2.96
CA ILE A 10 7.59 7.90 2.66
C ILE A 10 7.91 8.49 1.29
N PRO A 11 8.88 9.40 1.18
CA PRO A 11 9.26 9.99 -0.10
C PRO A 11 10.11 9.02 -0.95
N SER A 12 10.11 9.28 -2.25
CA SER A 12 10.99 8.63 -3.22
C SER A 12 11.58 9.67 -4.18
N LYS A 13 12.52 9.23 -5.01
CA LYS A 13 13.13 9.99 -6.11
C LYS A 13 12.15 10.22 -7.28
N LEU A 14 10.98 9.57 -7.27
CA LEU A 14 9.99 9.66 -8.34
C LEU A 14 9.27 11.02 -8.33
N PRO A 15 8.82 11.54 -9.49
CA PRO A 15 8.10 12.81 -9.55
C PRO A 15 6.88 12.89 -8.61
N ILE A 16 6.11 11.80 -8.49
CA ILE A 16 4.95 11.70 -7.61
C ILE A 16 5.32 11.53 -6.12
N LYS A 17 6.59 11.24 -5.81
CA LYS A 17 7.16 10.94 -4.48
C LYS A 17 6.57 9.70 -3.77
N ALA A 18 5.26 9.51 -3.77
CA ALA A 18 4.59 8.39 -3.11
C ALA A 18 4.74 7.08 -3.90
N CYS A 19 5.38 6.08 -3.30
CA CYS A 19 5.55 4.75 -3.92
C CYS A 19 5.16 3.57 -3.02
N SER A 20 4.87 3.79 -1.73
CA SER A 20 4.60 2.70 -0.79
C SER A 20 3.16 2.19 -0.94
N PRO A 21 2.96 0.86 -1.09
CA PRO A 21 1.61 0.31 -1.26
C PRO A 21 0.75 0.50 -0.01
N ASN A 22 1.36 0.48 1.18
CA ASN A 22 0.62 0.64 2.43
C ASN A 22 0.16 2.08 2.63
N THR A 23 0.97 3.06 2.28
CA THR A 23 0.59 4.47 2.42
C THR A 23 -0.41 4.86 1.34
N TRP A 24 -0.30 4.30 0.13
CA TRP A 24 -1.31 4.44 -0.91
C TRP A 24 -2.71 4.01 -0.46
N LYS A 25 -2.86 2.96 0.36
CA LYS A 25 -4.17 2.56 0.92
C LYS A 25 -4.83 3.70 1.73
N ALA A 26 -4.07 4.33 2.63
CA ALA A 26 -4.56 5.44 3.44
C ALA A 26 -4.76 6.72 2.62
N ARG A 27 -3.86 7.01 1.68
CA ARG A 27 -3.99 8.15 0.75
C ARG A 27 -5.26 8.01 -0.10
N TYR A 28 -5.51 6.82 -0.63
CA TYR A 28 -6.74 6.51 -1.34
C TYR A 28 -7.96 6.69 -0.43
N ALA A 29 -7.91 6.26 0.83
CA ALA A 29 -9.03 6.45 1.76
C ALA A 29 -9.35 7.95 1.97
N LEU A 30 -8.33 8.78 2.16
CA LEU A 30 -8.48 10.24 2.29
C LEU A 30 -9.07 10.86 1.01
N ASN A 31 -8.49 10.54 -0.15
CA ASN A 31 -8.92 11.06 -1.45
C ASN A 31 -10.33 10.59 -1.83
N PHE A 32 -10.64 9.30 -1.63
CA PHE A 32 -11.96 8.72 -1.91
C PHE A 32 -13.06 9.40 -1.10
N LYS A 33 -12.76 9.72 0.15
CA LYS A 33 -13.68 10.41 1.06
C LYS A 33 -13.73 11.92 0.84
N GLY A 34 -12.83 12.48 0.04
CA GLY A 34 -12.70 13.92 -0.16
C GLY A 34 -12.27 14.67 1.11
N ILE A 35 -11.52 14.02 2.01
CA ILE A 35 -11.06 14.61 3.26
C ILE A 35 -9.76 15.38 3.01
N PRO A 36 -9.70 16.70 3.30
CA PRO A 36 -8.50 17.49 3.11
C PRO A 36 -7.35 17.03 4.02
N TYR A 37 -6.17 16.87 3.43
CA TYR A 37 -4.96 16.56 4.16
C TYR A 37 -3.74 17.24 3.52
N ARG A 38 -2.63 17.25 4.25
CA ARG A 38 -1.30 17.55 3.71
C ARG A 38 -0.37 16.37 3.94
N THR A 39 0.51 16.08 3.00
CA THR A 39 1.54 15.05 3.22
C THR A 39 2.72 15.64 3.99
N GLU A 40 3.16 14.95 5.05
CA GLU A 40 4.46 15.15 5.68
C GLU A 40 5.35 13.96 5.33
N TRP A 41 6.47 14.24 4.67
CA TRP A 41 7.36 13.21 4.12
C TRP A 41 8.41 12.81 5.16
N ILE A 42 8.48 11.50 5.43
CA ILE A 42 9.33 10.93 6.47
C ILE A 42 10.16 9.83 5.85
N GLU A 43 11.49 9.99 5.89
CA GLU A 43 12.42 8.95 5.45
C GLU A 43 12.31 7.72 6.37
N PHE A 44 12.51 6.51 5.83
CA PHE A 44 12.46 5.27 6.62
C PHE A 44 13.21 5.30 7.96
N PRO A 45 14.49 5.76 8.04
CA PRO A 45 15.21 5.79 9.31
C PRO A 45 14.64 6.76 10.35
N ASP A 46 13.73 7.67 9.96
CA ASP A 46 13.17 8.69 10.85
C ASP A 46 11.75 8.33 11.36
N ILE A 47 11.19 7.18 10.94
CA ILE A 47 9.83 6.76 11.32
C ILE A 47 9.73 6.51 12.83
N GLU A 48 10.72 5.87 13.46
CA GLU A 48 10.69 5.66 14.92
C GLU A 48 10.72 6.99 15.68
N ALA A 49 11.61 7.91 15.28
CA ALA A 49 11.72 9.23 15.88
C ALA A 49 10.41 10.03 15.75
N LEU A 50 9.67 9.85 14.64
CA LEU A 50 8.33 10.42 14.47
C LEU A 50 7.36 9.89 15.53
N TYR A 51 7.30 8.58 15.75
CA TYR A 51 6.40 7.98 16.76
C TYR A 51 6.71 8.52 18.16
N GLN A 52 8.00 8.60 18.52
CA GLN A 52 8.46 9.17 19.79
C GLN A 52 8.04 10.64 19.93
N ARG A 53 8.25 11.45 18.88
CA ARG A 53 7.85 12.87 18.84
C ARG A 53 6.34 13.06 19.02
N LEU A 54 5.54 12.16 18.45
CA LEU A 54 4.08 12.20 18.54
C LEU A 54 3.54 11.53 19.80
N GLY A 55 4.38 10.87 20.60
CA GLY A 55 3.97 10.19 21.83
C GLY A 55 3.05 8.99 21.58
N VAL A 56 3.19 8.30 20.44
CA VAL A 56 2.36 7.15 20.08
C VAL A 56 3.16 5.85 20.02
N LEU A 57 2.50 4.75 20.35
CA LEU A 57 3.08 3.41 20.32
C LEU A 57 2.94 2.78 18.93
N ALA A 58 3.85 1.87 18.59
CA ALA A 58 3.71 1.03 17.40
C ALA A 58 2.48 0.11 17.53
N GLY A 59 1.73 -0.05 16.44
CA GLY A 59 0.57 -0.94 16.39
C GLY A 59 0.91 -2.41 16.12
N ALA A 60 2.18 -2.72 15.88
CA ALA A 60 2.66 -4.06 15.55
C ALA A 60 4.06 -4.30 16.15
N THR A 61 4.46 -5.56 16.18
CA THR A 61 5.81 -6.00 16.56
C THR A 61 6.54 -6.61 15.37
N GLN A 62 7.87 -6.69 15.48
CA GLN A 62 8.71 -7.39 14.53
C GLN A 62 8.47 -8.92 14.61
N GLN A 63 9.21 -9.70 13.82
CA GLN A 63 9.08 -11.17 13.81
C GLN A 63 9.37 -11.83 15.15
N ASP A 64 10.14 -11.17 16.02
CA ASP A 64 10.41 -11.63 17.39
C ASP A 64 9.20 -11.54 18.34
N GLY A 65 8.12 -10.88 17.90
CA GLY A 65 6.90 -10.69 18.68
C GLY A 65 7.00 -9.67 19.81
N VAL A 66 8.16 -9.03 20.02
CA VAL A 66 8.42 -8.16 21.18
C VAL A 66 8.93 -6.78 20.77
N THR A 67 9.81 -6.70 19.76
CA THR A 67 10.36 -5.41 19.33
C THR A 67 9.29 -4.61 18.58
N PRO A 68 9.03 -3.34 18.95
CA PRO A 68 8.07 -2.49 18.23
C PRO A 68 8.39 -2.36 16.73
N TYR A 69 7.37 -2.46 15.89
CA TYR A 69 7.47 -2.24 14.45
C TYR A 69 6.84 -0.89 14.07
N TYR A 70 7.69 0.14 13.98
CA TYR A 70 7.29 1.48 13.56
C TYR A 70 7.12 1.53 12.03
N SER A 71 5.95 1.94 11.57
CA SER A 71 5.62 1.90 10.14
C SER A 71 4.74 3.07 9.71
N LEU A 72 4.64 3.29 8.40
CA LEU A 72 3.69 4.21 7.81
C LEU A 72 2.72 3.41 6.92
N PRO A 73 1.46 3.83 6.78
CA PRO A 73 0.94 5.17 7.07
C PRO A 73 0.63 5.46 8.54
N LEU A 74 0.67 6.74 8.87
CA LEU A 74 0.18 7.34 10.11
C LEU A 74 -0.55 8.64 9.75
N ILE A 75 -1.61 8.98 10.46
CA ILE A 75 -2.25 10.30 10.37
C ILE A 75 -2.29 10.98 11.73
N HIS A 76 -2.27 12.31 11.72
CA HIS A 76 -2.65 13.15 12.84
C HIS A 76 -3.83 14.04 12.40
N ASP A 77 -5.01 13.72 12.91
CA ASP A 77 -6.20 14.52 12.70
C ASP A 77 -6.21 15.69 13.68
N LEU A 78 -5.88 16.89 13.18
CA LEU A 78 -5.81 18.10 13.99
C LEU A 78 -7.20 18.57 14.50
N SER A 79 -8.29 18.07 13.92
CA SER A 79 -9.64 18.42 14.35
C SER A 79 -10.07 17.68 15.61
N THR A 80 -9.58 16.44 15.79
CA THR A 80 -9.88 15.62 16.98
C THR A 80 -8.69 15.43 17.91
N GLY A 81 -7.48 15.79 17.47
CA GLY A 81 -6.22 15.49 18.15
C GLY A 81 -5.82 14.01 18.06
N THR A 82 -6.48 13.21 17.22
CA THR A 82 -6.22 11.77 17.13
C THR A 82 -5.00 11.51 16.27
N VAL A 83 -4.10 10.66 16.78
CA VAL A 83 -2.97 10.12 16.03
C VAL A 83 -3.18 8.62 15.88
N ILE A 84 -3.19 8.12 14.65
CA ILE A 84 -3.49 6.71 14.35
C ILE A 84 -2.60 6.20 13.21
N SER A 85 -2.06 4.99 13.40
CA SER A 85 -1.29 4.26 12.38
C SER A 85 -2.02 2.98 11.99
N ASP A 86 -1.50 2.29 10.97
CA ASP A 86 -2.14 1.18 10.25
C ASP A 86 -3.19 1.66 9.24
N SER A 87 -3.02 1.24 7.99
CA SER A 87 -3.87 1.70 6.88
C SER A 87 -5.35 1.32 7.02
N ALA A 88 -5.65 0.17 7.62
CA ALA A 88 -7.03 -0.28 7.82
C ALA A 88 -7.65 0.45 9.01
N ALA A 89 -6.91 0.58 10.12
CA ALA A 89 -7.34 1.34 11.29
C ALA A 89 -7.60 2.82 10.94
N ILE A 90 -6.73 3.42 10.11
CA ILE A 90 -6.97 4.76 9.55
C ILE A 90 -8.28 4.80 8.76
N ALA A 91 -8.51 3.86 7.84
CA ALA A 91 -9.73 3.86 7.04
C ALA A 91 -11.00 3.67 7.89
N GLU A 92 -10.96 2.82 8.93
CA GLU A 92 -12.06 2.62 9.88
C GLU A 92 -12.33 3.87 10.73
N TYR A 93 -11.26 4.54 11.17
CA TYR A 93 -11.36 5.83 11.85
C TYR A 93 -12.01 6.87 10.95
N LEU A 94 -11.59 6.97 9.68
CA LEU A 94 -12.18 7.94 8.74
C LEU A 94 -13.67 7.65 8.47
N ASP A 95 -14.06 6.38 8.36
CA ASP A 95 -15.47 5.98 8.24
C ASP A 95 -16.32 6.36 9.47
N THR A 96 -15.70 6.32 10.66
CA THR A 96 -16.38 6.61 11.93
C THR A 96 -16.46 8.11 12.21
N THR A 97 -15.37 8.84 11.99
CA THR A 97 -15.21 10.26 12.31
C THR A 97 -15.85 11.16 11.25
N TYR A 98 -15.89 10.71 10.00
CA TYR A 98 -16.44 11.47 8.86
C TYR A 98 -17.60 10.71 8.18
N PRO A 99 -18.73 10.50 8.88
CA PRO A 99 -19.81 9.64 8.40
C PRO A 99 -20.56 10.17 7.17
N ASP A 100 -20.45 11.47 6.89
CA ASP A 100 -21.06 12.13 5.72
C ASP A 100 -20.26 11.90 4.42
N THR A 101 -19.12 11.20 4.50
CA THR A 101 -18.29 10.85 3.34
C THR A 101 -18.62 9.43 2.84
N PRO A 102 -18.31 9.09 1.57
CA PRO A 102 -18.49 7.73 1.05
C PRO A 102 -17.87 6.66 1.95
N ARG A 103 -18.62 5.61 2.28
CA ARG A 103 -18.18 4.54 3.20
C ARG A 103 -17.19 3.59 2.54
N LEU A 104 -16.14 3.23 3.27
CA LEU A 104 -15.17 2.22 2.87
C LEU A 104 -15.50 0.83 3.43
N PHE A 105 -16.22 0.78 4.55
CA PHE A 105 -16.69 -0.43 5.20
C PHE A 105 -18.22 -0.41 5.31
N PRO A 106 -18.93 -1.05 4.37
CA PRO A 106 -20.37 -1.26 4.50
C PRO A 106 -20.75 -1.94 5.83
N PRO A 107 -21.97 -1.72 6.35
CA PRO A 107 -22.41 -2.36 7.59
C PRO A 107 -22.24 -3.89 7.55
N GLY A 108 -21.66 -4.45 8.60
CA GLY A 108 -21.45 -5.90 8.74
C GLY A 108 -20.26 -6.48 7.97
N THR A 109 -19.50 -5.68 7.21
CA THR A 109 -18.40 -6.22 6.36
C THR A 109 -17.01 -6.12 6.97
N ARG A 110 -16.83 -5.52 8.15
CA ARG A 110 -15.51 -5.29 8.78
C ARG A 110 -14.67 -6.57 8.88
N ALA A 111 -15.24 -7.63 9.44
CA ALA A 111 -14.55 -8.92 9.57
C ALA A 111 -14.19 -9.54 8.21
N LEU A 112 -15.06 -9.39 7.20
CA LEU A 112 -14.80 -9.86 5.84
C LEU A 112 -13.67 -9.07 5.16
N HIS A 113 -13.60 -7.75 5.39
CA HIS A 113 -12.51 -6.92 4.88
C HIS A 113 -11.18 -7.29 5.54
N ALA A 114 -11.18 -7.52 6.86
CA ALA A 114 -10.00 -7.97 7.59
C ALA A 114 -9.52 -9.34 7.05
N ALA A 115 -10.43 -10.30 6.89
CA ALA A 115 -10.12 -11.62 6.34
C ALA A 115 -9.62 -11.53 4.89
N PHE A 116 -10.28 -10.74 4.04
CA PHE A 116 -9.87 -10.52 2.66
C PHE A 116 -8.46 -9.93 2.58
N ARG A 117 -8.16 -8.89 3.38
CA ARG A 117 -6.82 -8.27 3.40
C ARG A 117 -5.75 -9.31 3.73
N VAL A 118 -5.95 -10.11 4.78
CA VAL A 118 -5.00 -11.15 5.18
C VAL A 118 -4.83 -12.20 4.07
N ALA A 119 -5.92 -12.67 3.47
CA ALA A 119 -5.89 -13.64 2.38
C ALA A 119 -5.18 -13.08 1.15
N PHE A 120 -5.53 -11.86 0.75
CA PHE A 120 -4.94 -11.15 -0.38
C PHE A 120 -3.45 -10.92 -0.20
N GLU A 121 -3.02 -10.36 0.93
CA GLU A 121 -1.61 -10.08 1.19
C GLU A 121 -0.80 -11.38 1.28
N THR A 122 -1.32 -12.41 1.96
CA THR A 122 -0.68 -13.73 1.99
C THR A 122 -0.48 -14.32 0.59
N GLN A 123 -1.50 -14.22 -0.26
CA GLN A 123 -1.45 -14.76 -1.62
C GLN A 123 -0.56 -13.94 -2.55
N LEU A 124 -0.54 -12.61 -2.41
CA LEU A 124 0.22 -11.71 -3.28
C LEU A 124 1.71 -11.65 -2.91
N LEU A 125 2.02 -11.52 -1.62
CA LEU A 125 3.34 -11.11 -1.14
C LEU A 125 4.45 -12.06 -1.59
N LYS A 126 4.20 -13.37 -1.57
CA LYS A 126 5.19 -14.36 -2.00
C LYS A 126 5.65 -14.14 -3.44
N ALA A 127 4.74 -13.76 -4.33
CA ALA A 127 5.04 -13.61 -5.74
C ALA A 127 5.56 -12.22 -6.12
N ILE A 128 5.04 -11.16 -5.48
CA ILE A 128 5.43 -9.78 -5.83
C ILE A 128 6.75 -9.35 -5.16
N THR A 129 7.07 -9.88 -3.97
CA THR A 129 8.21 -9.40 -3.15
C THR A 129 9.55 -9.44 -3.89
N PRO A 130 9.95 -10.54 -4.55
CA PRO A 130 11.24 -10.60 -5.24
C PRO A 130 11.37 -9.60 -6.41
N LEU A 131 10.24 -9.18 -6.98
CA LEU A 131 10.18 -8.22 -8.08
C LEU A 131 10.14 -6.78 -7.56
N LEU A 132 9.27 -6.51 -6.59
CA LEU A 132 8.97 -5.15 -6.15
C LEU A 132 9.98 -4.62 -5.12
N VAL A 133 10.55 -5.46 -4.25
CA VAL A 133 11.48 -4.98 -3.21
C VAL A 133 12.76 -4.39 -3.81
N PRO A 134 13.49 -5.05 -4.74
CA PRO A 134 14.68 -4.47 -5.35
C PRO A 134 14.35 -3.21 -6.16
N ALA A 135 13.25 -3.22 -6.92
CA ALA A 135 12.81 -2.09 -7.71
C ALA A 135 12.40 -0.88 -6.83
N ALA A 136 11.70 -1.14 -5.73
CA ALA A 136 11.31 -0.11 -4.76
C ALA A 136 12.56 0.51 -4.11
N ASN A 137 13.55 -0.31 -3.72
CA ASN A 137 14.80 0.21 -3.14
C ASN A 137 15.50 1.21 -4.09
N ALA A 138 15.56 0.89 -5.39
CA ALA A 138 16.24 1.72 -6.39
C ALA A 138 15.64 3.13 -6.52
N VAL A 139 14.35 3.29 -6.25
CA VAL A 139 13.66 4.59 -6.36
C VAL A 139 13.64 5.39 -5.04
N LEU A 140 14.09 4.83 -3.91
CA LEU A 140 14.12 5.53 -2.63
C LEU A 140 15.22 6.59 -2.56
N ASN A 141 15.03 7.62 -1.73
CA ASN A 141 16.09 8.60 -1.42
C ASN A 141 17.27 7.92 -0.70
N PRO A 142 18.51 8.47 -0.76
CA PRO A 142 19.72 7.76 -0.29
C PRO A 142 19.65 7.24 1.15
N ARG A 143 19.07 8.01 2.09
CA ARG A 143 18.92 7.58 3.50
C ARG A 143 17.93 6.43 3.63
N SER A 144 16.79 6.52 2.95
CA SER A 144 15.78 5.47 2.89
C SER A 144 16.27 4.22 2.17
N GLU A 145 17.00 4.37 1.07
CA GLU A 145 17.61 3.27 0.31
C GLU A 145 18.55 2.45 1.20
N ALA A 146 19.50 3.10 1.89
CA ALA A 146 20.46 2.41 2.75
C ALA A 146 19.76 1.66 3.90
N PHE A 147 18.78 2.31 4.55
CA PHE A 147 17.99 1.69 5.61
C PHE A 147 17.13 0.53 5.10
N PHE A 148 16.46 0.73 3.97
CA PHE A 148 15.56 -0.26 3.38
C PHE A 148 16.33 -1.50 2.92
N ARG A 149 17.45 -1.33 2.19
CA ARG A 149 18.36 -2.43 1.85
C ARG A 149 18.75 -3.22 3.09
N LYS A 150 19.36 -2.56 4.08
CA LYS A 150 19.84 -3.22 5.31
C LYS A 150 18.72 -4.05 5.97
N THR A 151 17.58 -3.42 6.24
CA THR A 151 16.48 -4.07 6.96
C THR A 151 15.82 -5.20 6.17
N ARG A 152 15.77 -5.13 4.83
CA ARG A 152 15.21 -6.19 4.00
C ARG A 152 16.18 -7.35 3.86
N GLU A 153 17.47 -7.09 3.69
CA GLU A 153 18.48 -8.14 3.64
C GLU A 153 18.55 -8.91 4.97
N GLU A 154 18.47 -8.21 6.10
CA GLU A 154 18.35 -8.83 7.43
C GLU A 154 17.07 -9.68 7.55
N ALA A 155 15.92 -9.15 7.13
CA ALA A 155 14.64 -9.86 7.25
C ALA A 155 14.51 -11.08 6.31
N PHE A 156 15.17 -11.05 5.14
CA PHE A 156 15.09 -12.15 4.15
C PHE A 156 16.30 -13.08 4.19
N GLY A 157 17.38 -12.73 4.89
CA GLY A 157 18.60 -13.52 4.99
C GLY A 157 19.38 -13.65 3.66
N LYS A 158 19.25 -12.65 2.78
CA LYS A 158 19.89 -12.61 1.45
C LYS A 158 20.01 -11.17 0.96
N THR A 159 20.99 -10.91 0.12
CA THR A 159 21.20 -9.60 -0.53
C THR A 159 20.04 -9.23 -1.46
N LEU A 160 19.83 -7.94 -1.74
CA LEU A 160 18.82 -7.53 -2.72
C LEU A 160 19.12 -8.09 -4.12
N GLU A 161 20.39 -8.27 -4.46
CA GLU A 161 20.84 -8.85 -5.73
C GLU A 161 20.48 -10.35 -5.83
N GLU A 162 20.54 -11.11 -4.74
CA GLU A 162 20.07 -12.50 -4.69
C GLU A 162 18.54 -12.61 -4.75
N MET A 163 17.84 -11.59 -4.23
CA MET A 163 16.39 -11.47 -4.31
C MET A 163 15.91 -11.18 -5.74
N ASP A 164 16.58 -10.28 -6.45
CA ASP A 164 16.21 -9.82 -7.78
C ASP A 164 16.37 -10.93 -8.84
N PRO A 165 15.26 -11.51 -9.33
CA PRO A 165 15.34 -12.62 -10.25
C PRO A 165 15.78 -12.15 -11.65
N ARG A 166 16.72 -12.88 -12.24
CA ARG A 166 17.29 -12.64 -13.58
C ARG A 166 17.13 -13.85 -14.49
N GLY A 167 17.05 -13.63 -15.81
CA GLY A 167 16.91 -14.69 -16.81
C GLY A 167 15.71 -15.61 -16.51
N ALA A 168 15.93 -16.93 -16.59
CA ALA A 168 14.90 -17.94 -16.32
C ALA A 168 14.22 -17.79 -14.95
N ARG A 169 14.95 -17.39 -13.90
CA ARG A 169 14.35 -17.12 -12.57
C ARG A 169 13.33 -15.98 -12.63
N ARG A 170 13.55 -14.97 -13.47
CA ARG A 170 12.62 -13.86 -13.65
C ARG A 170 11.35 -14.33 -14.33
N GLU A 171 11.47 -15.15 -15.36
CA GLU A 171 10.34 -15.75 -16.09
C GLU A 171 9.48 -16.61 -15.15
N GLU A 172 10.11 -17.48 -14.36
CA GLU A 172 9.42 -18.31 -13.35
C GLU A 172 8.70 -17.45 -12.29
N GLN A 173 9.38 -16.43 -11.77
CA GLN A 173 8.79 -15.54 -10.78
C GLN A 173 7.62 -14.73 -11.36
N TRP A 174 7.72 -14.30 -12.62
CA TRP A 174 6.68 -13.58 -13.34
C TRP A 174 5.45 -14.47 -13.60
N ALA A 175 5.67 -15.72 -13.99
CA ALA A 175 4.61 -16.72 -14.14
C ALA A 175 3.90 -17.01 -12.81
N LEU A 176 4.66 -17.13 -11.70
CA LEU A 176 4.09 -17.28 -10.36
C LEU A 176 3.25 -16.05 -9.98
N PHE A 177 3.73 -14.85 -10.29
CA PHE A 177 2.97 -13.62 -10.01
C PHE A 177 1.65 -13.57 -10.77
N LYS A 178 1.66 -13.90 -12.06
CA LYS A 178 0.45 -14.02 -12.85
C LYS A 178 -0.50 -15.07 -12.28
N LEU A 179 0.01 -16.23 -11.89
CA LEU A 179 -0.78 -17.31 -11.29
C LEU A 179 -1.44 -16.90 -9.96
N ASP A 180 -0.69 -16.26 -9.07
CA ASP A 180 -1.19 -15.84 -7.76
C ASP A 180 -2.22 -14.70 -7.89
N LEU A 181 -2.02 -13.77 -8.82
CA LEU A 181 -3.06 -12.82 -9.20
C LEU A 181 -4.28 -13.50 -9.79
N ASN A 182 -4.14 -14.56 -10.61
CA ASN A 182 -5.28 -15.30 -11.12
C ASN A 182 -6.11 -15.95 -9.99
N ARG A 183 -5.46 -16.43 -8.93
CA ARG A 183 -6.16 -16.96 -7.74
C ARG A 183 -6.99 -15.87 -7.07
N ILE A 184 -6.43 -14.67 -6.90
CA ILE A 184 -7.15 -13.50 -6.36
C ILE A 184 -8.30 -13.10 -7.30
N ASN A 185 -8.07 -13.08 -8.61
CA ASN A 185 -9.10 -12.79 -9.62
C ASN A 185 -10.31 -13.72 -9.47
N ASN A 186 -10.09 -15.00 -9.12
CA ASN A 186 -11.15 -15.97 -8.90
C ASN A 186 -11.94 -15.78 -7.60
N TRP A 187 -11.48 -14.92 -6.68
CA TRP A 187 -12.25 -14.55 -5.49
C TRP A 187 -13.24 -13.41 -5.77
N ILE A 188 -13.00 -12.64 -6.84
CA ILE A 188 -13.83 -11.50 -7.21
C ILE A 188 -14.86 -11.96 -8.24
N GLY A 189 -16.07 -11.40 -8.18
CA GLY A 189 -17.13 -11.72 -9.11
C GLY A 189 -16.70 -11.56 -10.58
N LYS A 190 -17.17 -12.48 -11.43
CA LYS A 190 -16.87 -12.46 -12.86
C LYS A 190 -17.46 -11.19 -13.47
N GLY A 191 -16.61 -10.39 -14.12
CA GLY A 191 -17.02 -9.12 -14.74
C GLY A 191 -17.01 -7.91 -13.80
N ASP A 192 -16.96 -8.11 -12.48
CA ASP A 192 -16.90 -7.01 -11.52
C ASP A 192 -15.55 -6.31 -11.60
N VAL A 193 -15.55 -4.97 -11.50
CA VAL A 193 -14.31 -4.20 -11.35
C VAL A 193 -13.85 -4.20 -9.90
N PHE A 194 -14.79 -4.08 -8.96
CA PHE A 194 -14.53 -4.01 -7.53
C PHE A 194 -14.80 -5.34 -6.82
N VAL A 195 -14.11 -5.56 -5.70
CA VAL A 195 -14.24 -6.74 -4.83
C VAL A 195 -15.68 -6.90 -4.34
N THR A 196 -16.36 -5.80 -4.06
CA THR A 196 -17.76 -5.78 -3.60
C THR A 196 -18.76 -5.45 -4.72
N GLY A 197 -18.38 -5.63 -5.99
CA GLY A 197 -19.23 -5.41 -7.15
C GLY A 197 -19.17 -3.98 -7.68
N ASN A 198 -20.06 -3.10 -7.22
CA ASN A 198 -20.35 -1.82 -7.90
C ASN A 198 -19.73 -0.58 -7.25
N VAL A 199 -19.43 -0.65 -5.95
CA VAL A 199 -18.92 0.51 -5.18
C VAL A 199 -17.54 0.15 -4.61
N PRO A 200 -16.54 1.03 -4.75
CA PRO A 200 -15.24 0.83 -4.13
C PRO A 200 -15.34 0.76 -2.61
N THR A 201 -14.61 -0.17 -2.02
CA THR A 201 -14.46 -0.37 -0.58
C THR A 201 -12.99 -0.39 -0.19
N PHE A 202 -12.69 -0.52 1.10
CA PHE A 202 -11.30 -0.65 1.54
C PHE A 202 -10.60 -1.90 0.97
N ALA A 203 -11.34 -2.95 0.58
CA ALA A 203 -10.78 -4.11 -0.10
C ALA A 203 -10.19 -3.73 -1.48
N ASP A 204 -10.90 -2.87 -2.21
CA ASP A 204 -10.45 -2.33 -3.50
C ASP A 204 -9.22 -1.43 -3.34
N LEU A 205 -9.23 -0.57 -2.33
CA LEU A 205 -8.08 0.27 -2.01
C LEU A 205 -6.85 -0.54 -1.59
N THR A 206 -7.08 -1.68 -0.93
CA THR A 206 -6.01 -2.63 -0.59
C THR A 206 -5.36 -3.18 -1.86
N VAL A 207 -6.15 -3.71 -2.79
CA VAL A 207 -5.63 -4.26 -4.05
C VAL A 207 -4.96 -3.15 -4.89
N CYS A 208 -5.64 -2.01 -5.02
CA CYS A 208 -5.18 -0.90 -5.83
C CYS A 208 -3.89 -0.27 -5.28
N GLY A 209 -3.72 -0.18 -3.96
CA GLY A 209 -2.47 0.30 -3.35
C GLY A 209 -1.24 -0.49 -3.80
N TRP A 210 -1.37 -1.82 -3.93
CA TRP A 210 -0.30 -2.67 -4.46
C TRP A 210 -0.10 -2.50 -5.97
N MET A 211 -1.17 -2.48 -6.75
CA MET A 211 -1.06 -2.35 -8.22
C MET A 211 -0.53 -0.97 -8.63
N LEU A 212 -0.97 0.09 -7.96
CA LEU A 212 -0.47 1.44 -8.17
C LEU A 212 0.99 1.57 -7.77
N SER A 213 1.38 1.03 -6.60
CA SER A 213 2.78 1.00 -6.17
C SER A 213 3.66 0.31 -7.22
N PHE A 214 3.21 -0.84 -7.74
CA PHE A 214 3.90 -1.55 -8.82
C PHE A 214 4.04 -0.66 -10.07
N ARG A 215 2.95 -0.05 -10.55
CA ARG A 215 2.98 0.88 -11.70
C ARG A 215 3.96 2.03 -11.50
N VAL A 216 3.93 2.67 -10.33
CA VAL A 216 4.74 3.85 -10.04
C VAL A 216 6.22 3.49 -9.91
N VAL A 217 6.55 2.36 -9.28
CA VAL A 217 7.93 1.91 -9.09
C VAL A 217 8.57 1.47 -10.42
N PHE A 218 7.85 0.72 -11.25
CA PHE A 218 8.38 0.28 -12.56
C PHE A 218 8.24 1.36 -13.64
N GLY A 219 7.29 2.28 -13.49
CA GLY A 219 6.93 3.28 -14.48
C GLY A 219 5.74 2.84 -15.34
N GLU A 220 4.86 3.79 -15.68
CA GLU A 220 3.64 3.55 -16.45
C GLU A 220 3.93 3.00 -17.86
N ASP A 221 5.05 3.37 -18.45
CA ASP A 221 5.44 2.90 -19.78
C ASP A 221 6.26 1.60 -19.78
N SER A 222 6.54 1.03 -18.61
CA SER A 222 7.34 -0.19 -18.47
C SER A 222 6.68 -1.42 -19.12
N PRO A 223 7.47 -2.36 -19.67
CA PRO A 223 6.95 -3.66 -20.09
C PRO A 223 6.21 -4.39 -18.96
N GLU A 224 6.72 -4.30 -17.74
CA GLU A 224 6.14 -4.93 -16.55
C GLU A 224 4.71 -4.44 -16.28
N TRP A 225 4.49 -3.13 -16.28
CA TRP A 225 3.14 -2.59 -16.07
C TRP A 225 2.22 -2.88 -17.27
N LYS A 226 2.72 -2.73 -18.50
CA LYS A 226 1.94 -3.00 -19.71
C LYS A 226 1.41 -4.43 -19.72
N ASP A 227 2.25 -5.42 -19.38
CA ASP A 227 1.82 -6.82 -19.30
C ASP A 227 0.84 -7.06 -18.13
N LEU A 228 1.18 -6.62 -16.92
CA LEU A 228 0.30 -6.80 -15.75
C LEU A 228 -1.09 -6.20 -15.97
N SER A 229 -1.16 -5.00 -16.56
CA SER A 229 -2.40 -4.24 -16.73
C SER A 229 -3.44 -4.96 -17.59
N VAL A 230 -3.02 -5.87 -18.48
CA VAL A 230 -3.89 -6.64 -19.38
C VAL A 230 -4.19 -8.06 -18.89
N TRP A 231 -3.59 -8.51 -17.79
CA TRP A 231 -3.87 -9.83 -17.24
C TRP A 231 -5.31 -9.99 -16.75
N HIS A 232 -5.83 -11.21 -16.88
CA HIS A 232 -7.18 -11.60 -16.42
C HIS A 232 -8.26 -10.64 -16.95
N ASP A 233 -8.33 -10.54 -18.28
CA ASP A 233 -9.23 -9.65 -19.01
C ASP A 233 -9.06 -8.16 -18.66
N GLY A 234 -7.83 -7.78 -18.32
CA GLY A 234 -7.43 -6.43 -17.94
C GLY A 234 -7.96 -5.97 -16.58
N ARG A 235 -8.34 -6.89 -15.67
CA ARG A 235 -8.92 -6.55 -14.36
C ARG A 235 -8.08 -5.54 -13.59
N TRP A 236 -6.76 -5.75 -13.51
CA TRP A 236 -5.88 -4.92 -12.68
C TRP A 236 -5.71 -3.53 -13.25
N GLY A 237 -5.54 -3.42 -14.57
CA GLY A 237 -5.51 -2.13 -15.26
C GLY A 237 -6.82 -1.37 -15.11
N LYS A 238 -7.97 -2.06 -15.27
CA LYS A 238 -9.31 -1.48 -15.07
C LYS A 238 -9.51 -0.98 -13.63
N LEU A 239 -9.07 -1.74 -12.63
CA LEU A 239 -9.16 -1.33 -11.22
C LEU A 239 -8.36 -0.05 -10.96
N VAL A 240 -7.08 -0.01 -11.36
CA VAL A 240 -6.26 1.21 -11.20
C VAL A 240 -6.88 2.38 -11.95
N LYS A 241 -7.31 2.18 -13.20
CA LYS A 241 -7.99 3.22 -14.00
C LYS A 241 -9.26 3.74 -13.32
N SER A 242 -10.07 2.86 -12.72
CA SER A 242 -11.32 3.25 -12.05
C SER A 242 -11.11 4.12 -10.80
N LEU A 243 -9.92 4.06 -10.19
CA LEU A 243 -9.55 4.82 -9.00
C LEU A 243 -8.58 5.98 -9.29
N GLU A 244 -8.24 6.23 -10.56
CA GLU A 244 -7.20 7.20 -10.95
C GLU A 244 -7.45 8.62 -10.42
N LYS A 245 -8.72 9.04 -10.36
CA LYS A 245 -9.12 10.36 -9.85
C LYS A 245 -8.82 10.54 -8.35
N TYR A 246 -8.54 9.45 -7.65
CA TYR A 246 -8.17 9.42 -6.23
C TYR A 246 -6.67 9.22 -6.03
N GLU A 247 -5.85 9.40 -7.05
CA GLU A 247 -4.38 9.28 -6.98
C GLU A 247 -3.68 10.61 -6.62
N VAL A 248 -4.46 11.61 -6.17
CA VAL A 248 -3.94 12.94 -5.83
C VAL A 248 -2.94 12.86 -4.68
N VAL A 249 -1.78 13.50 -4.84
CA VAL A 249 -0.78 13.69 -3.79
C VAL A 249 -0.83 15.15 -3.33
N ALA A 250 -1.42 15.39 -2.17
CA ALA A 250 -1.54 16.71 -1.53
C ALA A 250 -0.36 17.05 -0.63
#